data_AF-T0FN12-F1
#
_entry.id   AF-T0FN12-F1
#
_cell.length_a   1.000
_cell.length_b   1.000
_cell.length_c   1.000
_cell.angle_alpha   90.00
_cell.angle_beta   90.00
_cell.angle_gamma   90.00
#
_symmetry.space_group_name_H-M   'P 1'
#
loop_
_entity.id
_entity.type
_entity.pdbx_description
1 polymer ?
#
loop_
_entity_poly.entity_id
_entity_poly.type
_entity_poly.pdbx_seq_one_letter_code
_entity_poly.pdbx_strand_id
1 'polypeptide(L)'
;MFRNLKRIGVLLFSIGSLFFSFSSVFALGTYSEGWAVVKLVQFESRGLIFDSHEGILEFTTYDKSEKCEASKDECFTPLKEKVEFSVRPENGEIVNFLNNSVNQEILIQYRIHKIEPIALSTDFEVVGVQKQIATIPKEVVNKIIVEKSGSKRNFSVSGRILQLEYQGTLIGTYEGLYLDEVRGKVHSFSITNEEVAQFVWNTMKFGTKYYIGISVAFATGWRKSDYDVFEINYNASAGGVYNTDSKK
;
A
#
# COMPACT_ATOMS: atom_id res chain seq x y z
N MET A 1 -48.53 -30.13 22.56
CA MET A 1 -47.25 -29.65 23.14
C MET A 1 -46.07 -29.86 22.16
N PHE A 2 -46.17 -29.44 20.88
CA PHE A 2 -45.09 -29.60 19.88
C PHE A 2 -45.22 -28.58 18.72
N ARG A 3 -45.14 -27.28 19.01
CA ARG A 3 -45.20 -26.26 17.94
C ARG A 3 -44.13 -25.17 17.99
N ASN A 4 -43.29 -25.15 19.03
CA ASN A 4 -42.28 -24.09 19.22
C ASN A 4 -40.82 -24.55 19.03
N LEU A 5 -40.53 -25.84 18.76
CA LEU A 5 -39.14 -26.30 18.58
C LEU A 5 -38.56 -26.08 17.18
N LYS A 6 -39.38 -25.82 16.15
CA LYS A 6 -38.89 -25.66 14.76
C LYS A 6 -38.34 -24.26 14.45
N ARG A 7 -38.54 -23.25 15.31
CA ARG A 7 -38.04 -21.87 15.08
C ARG A 7 -36.65 -21.61 15.65
N ILE A 8 -36.12 -22.48 16.51
CA ILE A 8 -34.80 -22.29 17.13
C ILE A 8 -33.68 -22.89 16.25
N GLY A 9 -33.98 -23.93 15.47
CA GLY A 9 -32.99 -24.56 14.57
C GLY A 9 -32.60 -23.71 13.36
N VAL A 10 -33.45 -22.79 12.91
CA VAL A 10 -33.15 -21.91 11.76
C VAL A 10 -32.31 -20.69 12.18
N LEU A 11 -32.45 -20.22 13.43
CA LEU A 11 -31.67 -19.09 13.96
C LEU A 11 -30.23 -19.47 14.30
N LEU A 12 -29.96 -20.74 14.61
CA LEU A 12 -28.60 -21.26 14.86
C LEU A 12 -27.81 -21.50 13.57
N PHE A 13 -28.47 -21.64 12.41
CA PHE A 13 -27.79 -21.81 11.12
C PHE A 13 -27.41 -20.47 10.44
N SER A 14 -28.04 -19.37 10.83
CA SER A 14 -27.76 -18.02 10.30
C SER A 14 -26.78 -17.19 11.14
N ILE A 15 -26.32 -17.70 12.28
CA ILE A 15 -25.26 -17.07 13.10
C ILE A 15 -23.91 -17.80 12.93
N GLY A 16 -23.91 -19.05 12.44
CA GLY A 16 -22.69 -19.82 12.16
C GLY A 16 -21.96 -19.44 10.87
N SER A 17 -22.54 -18.59 10.01
CA SER A 17 -21.94 -18.14 8.75
C SER A 17 -21.32 -16.73 8.80
N LEU A 18 -21.33 -16.08 9.97
CA LEU A 18 -20.74 -14.74 10.17
C LEU A 18 -19.38 -14.76 10.89
N PHE A 19 -18.79 -15.93 11.12
CA PHE A 19 -17.49 -16.08 11.79
C PHE A 19 -16.32 -16.50 10.88
N PHE A 20 -16.50 -16.49 9.55
CA PHE A 20 -15.41 -16.81 8.60
C PHE A 20 -14.70 -15.59 7.99
N SER A 21 -14.97 -14.36 8.47
CA SER A 21 -14.35 -13.14 7.90
C SER A 21 -13.27 -12.48 8.76
N PHE A 22 -12.81 -13.14 9.84
CA PHE A 22 -11.70 -12.62 10.65
C PHE A 22 -10.67 -13.72 10.90
N SER A 23 -9.71 -13.83 9.99
CA SER A 23 -8.47 -14.58 10.23
C SER A 23 -7.28 -13.84 9.62
N SER A 24 -7.07 -12.59 10.04
CA SER A 24 -5.80 -11.87 9.91
C SER A 24 -5.09 -11.73 11.26
N VAL A 25 -5.49 -12.51 12.28
CA VAL A 25 -4.90 -12.46 13.64
C VAL A 25 -3.78 -13.50 13.85
N PHE A 26 -3.47 -14.34 12.86
CA PHE A 26 -2.38 -15.33 12.94
C PHE A 26 -1.21 -15.09 11.95
N ALA A 27 -1.04 -13.85 11.47
CA ALA A 27 0.12 -13.45 10.64
C ALA A 27 1.18 -12.66 11.44
N LEU A 28 1.22 -12.79 12.77
CA LEU A 28 2.28 -12.22 13.59
C LEU A 28 3.58 -13.03 13.37
N GLY A 29 4.26 -12.77 12.25
CA GLY A 29 5.65 -13.15 12.03
C GLY A 29 5.97 -14.03 10.83
N THR A 30 4.99 -14.52 10.05
CA THR A 30 5.27 -15.41 8.90
C THR A 30 5.53 -14.66 7.60
N TYR A 31 4.86 -13.53 7.38
CA TYR A 31 5.07 -12.66 6.23
C TYR A 31 4.79 -11.20 6.60
N SER A 32 5.33 -10.27 5.81
CA SER A 32 4.87 -8.87 5.78
C SER A 32 3.94 -8.66 4.59
N GLU A 33 2.99 -7.73 4.70
CA GLU A 33 2.03 -7.42 3.64
C GLU A 33 2.13 -5.96 3.21
N GLY A 34 1.98 -5.71 1.91
CA GLY A 34 2.07 -4.38 1.34
C GLY A 34 1.33 -4.22 0.02
N TRP A 35 1.28 -2.97 -0.40
CA TRP A 35 0.72 -2.52 -1.68
C TRP A 35 1.78 -1.73 -2.44
N ALA A 36 1.88 -1.95 -3.74
CA ALA A 36 2.84 -1.23 -4.57
C ALA A 36 2.34 -0.98 -6.00
N VAL A 37 2.68 0.20 -6.52
CA VAL A 37 2.56 0.56 -7.93
C VAL A 37 3.83 0.11 -8.63
N VAL A 38 3.69 -0.83 -9.56
CA VAL A 38 4.81 -1.52 -10.20
C VAL A 38 4.55 -1.64 -11.69
N LYS A 39 5.62 -1.74 -12.48
CA LYS A 39 5.51 -2.13 -13.88
C LYS A 39 5.73 -3.64 -14.00
N LEU A 40 4.77 -4.35 -14.57
CA LEU A 40 4.95 -5.77 -14.88
C LEU A 40 5.87 -5.91 -16.10
N VAL A 41 7.05 -6.49 -15.94
CA VAL A 41 8.04 -6.63 -17.02
C VAL A 41 7.90 -7.97 -17.73
N GLN A 42 7.72 -9.05 -16.96
CA GLN A 42 7.64 -10.42 -17.45
C GLN A 42 6.67 -11.21 -16.59
N PHE A 43 5.95 -12.14 -17.20
CA PHE A 43 5.09 -13.10 -16.50
C PHE A 43 4.98 -14.37 -17.33
N GLU A 44 5.28 -15.52 -16.73
CA GLU A 44 5.34 -16.82 -17.40
C GLU A 44 4.88 -17.92 -16.44
N SER A 45 4.26 -18.96 -16.99
CA SER A 45 4.06 -20.21 -16.26
C SER A 45 5.39 -20.94 -16.18
N ARG A 46 5.91 -21.21 -14.97
CA ARG A 46 7.17 -21.94 -14.76
C ARG A 46 6.99 -22.95 -13.64
N GLY A 47 7.23 -24.22 -13.91
CA GLY A 47 7.15 -25.28 -12.92
C GLY A 47 7.40 -26.66 -13.51
N LEU A 48 8.37 -27.40 -12.97
CA LEU A 48 8.61 -28.81 -13.33
C LEU A 48 7.98 -29.78 -12.31
N ILE A 49 7.71 -29.33 -11.07
CA ILE A 49 7.26 -30.18 -9.94
C ILE A 49 5.96 -29.64 -9.31
N PHE A 50 5.80 -28.33 -9.23
CA PHE A 50 4.56 -27.65 -8.85
C PHE A 50 4.25 -26.60 -9.92
N ASP A 51 2.99 -26.51 -10.35
CA ASP A 51 2.57 -25.39 -11.16
C ASP A 51 2.75 -24.13 -10.29
N SER A 52 3.52 -23.15 -10.73
CA SER A 52 3.51 -21.80 -10.18
C SER A 52 3.67 -20.83 -11.34
N HIS A 53 3.16 -19.62 -11.17
CA HIS A 53 3.35 -18.56 -12.15
C HIS A 53 4.35 -17.57 -11.61
N GLU A 54 5.34 -17.26 -12.42
CA GLU A 54 6.50 -16.46 -12.02
C GLU A 54 6.61 -15.23 -12.92
N GLY A 55 7.21 -14.17 -12.40
CA GLY A 55 7.42 -12.98 -13.21
C GLY A 55 8.44 -12.03 -12.61
N ILE A 56 8.61 -10.90 -13.28
CA ILE A 56 9.48 -9.81 -12.87
C ILE A 56 8.67 -8.52 -12.82
N LEU A 57 8.69 -7.87 -11.67
CA LEU A 57 8.16 -6.55 -11.43
C LEU A 57 9.28 -5.53 -11.40
N GLU A 58 9.03 -4.33 -11.92
CA GLU A 58 9.91 -3.19 -11.79
C GLU A 58 9.30 -2.17 -10.82
N PHE A 59 9.95 -2.01 -9.67
CA PHE A 59 9.64 -1.05 -8.65
C PHE A 59 10.35 0.27 -8.91
N THR A 60 9.71 1.38 -8.55
CA THR A 60 10.37 2.68 -8.52
C THR A 60 10.76 3.01 -7.09
N THR A 61 12.07 3.04 -6.83
CA THR A 61 12.67 3.23 -5.50
C THR A 61 13.68 4.38 -5.52
N TYR A 62 14.50 4.51 -4.48
CA TYR A 62 15.65 5.42 -4.42
C TYR A 62 16.83 4.74 -3.73
N ASP A 63 18.05 5.20 -4.02
CA ASP A 63 19.25 4.70 -3.34
C ASP A 63 19.38 5.32 -1.94
N LYS A 64 19.25 4.47 -0.92
CA LYS A 64 19.40 4.85 0.50
C LYS A 64 20.84 5.18 0.89
N SER A 65 21.82 4.77 0.07
CA SER A 65 23.24 4.98 0.31
C SER A 65 23.80 6.27 -0.32
N GLU A 66 22.95 7.04 -1.03
CA GLU A 66 23.33 8.37 -1.54
C GLU A 66 23.82 9.26 -0.38
N LYS A 67 25.12 9.59 -0.40
CA LYS A 67 25.71 10.60 0.50
C LYS A 67 25.44 11.98 -0.07
N CYS A 68 24.28 12.53 0.21
CA CYS A 68 23.83 13.80 -0.36
C CYS A 68 23.34 14.74 0.74
N GLU A 69 23.47 16.05 0.51
CA GLU A 69 22.99 17.06 1.46
C GLU A 69 21.47 17.20 1.35
N ALA A 70 20.74 16.70 2.35
CA ALA A 70 19.27 16.81 2.41
C ALA A 70 18.77 18.27 2.36
N SER A 71 19.60 19.25 2.74
CA SER A 71 19.30 20.68 2.66
C SER A 71 19.31 21.25 1.23
N LYS A 72 19.92 20.56 0.27
CA LYS A 72 20.07 21.00 -1.13
C LYS A 72 19.17 20.25 -2.12
N ASP A 73 18.27 19.39 -1.64
CA ASP A 73 17.39 18.55 -2.48
C ASP A 73 18.17 17.63 -3.47
N GLU A 74 19.45 17.34 -3.21
CA GLU A 74 20.32 16.54 -4.10
C GLU A 74 19.98 15.03 -4.06
N CYS A 75 19.40 14.56 -2.95
CA CYS A 75 19.05 13.17 -2.68
C CYS A 75 17.83 12.65 -3.44
N PHE A 76 17.53 11.36 -3.29
CA PHE A 76 16.25 10.73 -3.64
C PHE A 76 16.03 10.51 -5.15
N THR A 77 17.11 10.27 -5.88
CA THR A 77 17.03 9.99 -7.32
C THR A 77 16.26 8.70 -7.56
N PRO A 78 15.20 8.71 -8.41
CA PRO A 78 14.44 7.50 -8.69
C PRO A 78 15.30 6.43 -9.35
N LEU A 79 15.23 5.21 -8.83
CA LEU A 79 15.84 4.02 -9.39
C LEU A 79 14.79 2.97 -9.74
N LYS A 80 15.13 2.10 -10.68
CA LYS A 80 14.30 0.97 -11.07
C LYS A 80 14.89 -0.31 -10.50
N GLU A 81 14.14 -0.95 -9.62
CA GLU A 81 14.53 -2.20 -8.98
C GLU A 81 13.68 -3.35 -9.54
N LYS A 82 14.32 -4.41 -9.98
CA LYS A 82 13.63 -5.60 -10.50
C LYS A 82 13.48 -6.62 -9.39
N VAL A 83 12.25 -7.07 -9.16
CA VAL A 83 11.90 -8.04 -8.12
C VAL A 83 11.20 -9.22 -8.80
N GLU A 84 11.71 -10.42 -8.56
CA GLU A 84 11.06 -11.66 -8.97
C GLU A 84 9.88 -11.94 -8.04
N PHE A 85 8.78 -12.44 -8.58
CA PHE A 85 7.59 -12.75 -7.81
C PHE A 85 6.94 -14.05 -8.25
N SER A 86 6.22 -14.65 -7.32
CA SER A 86 5.41 -15.84 -7.55
C SER A 86 3.92 -15.58 -7.32
N VAL A 87 3.08 -16.31 -8.04
CA VAL A 87 1.62 -16.38 -7.85
C VAL A 87 1.21 -17.84 -7.75
N ARG A 88 0.39 -18.14 -6.74
CA ARG A 88 -0.19 -19.48 -6.57
C ARG A 88 -1.16 -19.83 -7.69
N PRO A 89 -1.15 -21.05 -8.25
CA PRO A 89 -2.00 -21.44 -9.37
C PRO A 89 -3.50 -21.31 -9.11
N GLU A 90 -3.94 -21.51 -7.88
CA GLU A 90 -5.35 -21.40 -7.50
C GLU A 90 -5.92 -19.99 -7.73
N ASN A 91 -5.06 -18.97 -7.82
CA ASN A 91 -5.45 -17.59 -8.06
C ASN A 91 -5.60 -17.27 -9.56
N GLY A 92 -6.48 -18.01 -10.25
CA GLY A 92 -6.69 -17.88 -11.70
C GLY A 92 -7.05 -16.45 -12.16
N GLU A 93 -7.76 -15.67 -11.32
CA GLU A 93 -8.06 -14.26 -11.61
C GLU A 93 -6.80 -13.39 -11.68
N ILE A 94 -5.87 -13.58 -10.74
CA ILE A 94 -4.59 -12.86 -10.70
C ILE A 94 -3.74 -13.23 -11.92
N VAL A 95 -3.63 -14.53 -12.19
CA VAL A 95 -2.88 -15.05 -13.35
C VAL A 95 -3.41 -14.47 -14.66
N ASN A 96 -4.74 -14.50 -14.85
CA ASN A 96 -5.37 -13.95 -16.05
C ASN A 96 -5.15 -12.44 -16.18
N PHE A 97 -5.22 -11.70 -15.07
CA PHE A 97 -4.95 -10.27 -15.09
C PHE A 97 -3.50 -9.97 -15.48
N LEU A 98 -2.54 -10.67 -14.89
CA LEU A 98 -1.11 -10.46 -15.13
C LEU A 98 -0.71 -10.82 -16.56
N ASN A 99 -1.22 -11.92 -17.11
CA ASN A 99 -1.02 -12.30 -18.51
C ASN A 99 -1.42 -11.17 -19.49
N ASN A 100 -2.46 -10.39 -19.15
CA ASN A 100 -2.98 -9.30 -19.97
C ASN A 100 -2.36 -7.92 -19.66
N SER A 101 -1.45 -7.84 -18.68
CA SER A 101 -0.91 -6.57 -18.16
C SER A 101 0.60 -6.44 -18.29
N VAL A 102 1.25 -7.32 -19.08
CA VAL A 102 2.69 -7.23 -19.34
C VAL A 102 3.01 -5.88 -19.99
N ASN A 103 4.09 -5.25 -19.52
CA ASN A 103 4.52 -3.88 -19.82
C ASN A 103 3.60 -2.75 -19.33
N GLN A 104 2.60 -3.03 -18.48
CA GLN A 104 1.71 -2.02 -17.90
C GLN A 104 2.10 -1.70 -16.45
N GLU A 105 1.83 -0.46 -16.03
CA GLU A 105 1.83 -0.06 -14.62
C GLU A 105 0.54 -0.58 -13.97
N ILE A 106 0.69 -1.32 -12.87
CA ILE A 106 -0.39 -1.96 -12.14
C ILE A 106 -0.21 -1.73 -10.64
N LEU A 107 -1.32 -1.78 -9.90
CA LEU A 107 -1.28 -1.82 -8.44
C LEU A 107 -1.35 -3.28 -8.00
N ILE A 108 -0.39 -3.71 -7.21
CA ILE A 108 -0.34 -5.04 -6.63
C ILE A 108 -0.51 -4.99 -5.11
N GLN A 109 -1.07 -6.05 -4.56
CA GLN A 109 -0.99 -6.43 -3.16
C GLN A 109 -0.06 -7.64 -3.07
N TYR A 110 0.87 -7.62 -2.14
CA TYR A 110 1.88 -8.66 -2.03
C TYR A 110 2.17 -9.04 -0.58
N ARG A 111 2.78 -10.22 -0.43
CA ARG A 111 3.33 -10.73 0.82
C ARG A 111 4.79 -11.07 0.62
N ILE A 112 5.62 -10.72 1.60
CA ILE A 112 7.03 -11.14 1.66
C ILE A 112 7.14 -12.15 2.79
N HIS A 113 7.37 -13.41 2.44
CA HIS A 113 7.46 -14.52 3.38
C HIS A 113 8.82 -14.51 4.09
N LYS A 114 8.81 -14.59 5.42
CA LYS A 114 10.04 -14.70 6.22
C LYS A 114 10.58 -16.13 6.28
N ILE A 115 9.76 -17.10 5.89
CA ILE A 115 10.07 -18.53 5.85
C ILE A 115 9.75 -19.01 4.45
N GLU A 116 10.69 -19.72 3.83
CA GLU A 116 10.57 -20.18 2.44
C GLU A 116 9.30 -21.05 2.25
N PRO A 117 8.35 -20.60 1.41
CA PRO A 117 7.11 -21.31 1.17
C PRO A 117 7.32 -22.48 0.19
N ILE A 118 6.90 -23.69 0.58
CA ILE A 118 7.11 -24.94 -0.19
C ILE A 118 6.52 -24.89 -1.63
N ALA A 119 5.55 -24.01 -1.87
CA ALA A 119 4.76 -23.94 -3.11
C ALA A 119 5.02 -22.68 -3.95
N LEU A 120 6.03 -21.87 -3.63
CA LEU A 120 6.41 -20.71 -4.45
C LEU A 120 7.90 -20.78 -4.76
N SER A 121 8.31 -20.22 -5.89
CA SER A 121 9.73 -20.15 -6.27
C SER A 121 10.45 -18.96 -5.63
N THR A 122 9.69 -18.01 -5.08
CA THR A 122 10.22 -16.78 -4.45
C THR A 122 9.53 -16.54 -3.10
N ASP A 123 10.17 -15.72 -2.26
CA ASP A 123 9.60 -15.23 -1.01
C ASP A 123 8.60 -14.07 -1.23
N PHE A 124 8.55 -13.50 -2.45
CA PHE A 124 7.65 -12.42 -2.84
C PHE A 124 6.41 -12.97 -3.56
N GLU A 125 5.28 -13.02 -2.85
CA GLU A 125 4.01 -13.52 -3.37
C GLU A 125 3.09 -12.36 -3.77
N VAL A 126 2.60 -12.34 -5.01
CA VAL A 126 1.51 -11.44 -5.40
C VAL A 126 0.15 -12.08 -5.08
N VAL A 127 -0.63 -11.42 -4.24
CA VAL A 127 -1.91 -11.90 -3.71
C VAL A 127 -3.12 -11.06 -4.15
N GLY A 128 -2.89 -9.95 -4.83
CA GLY A 128 -3.94 -9.12 -5.41
C GLY A 128 -3.39 -8.20 -6.49
N VAL A 129 -4.22 -7.90 -7.50
CA VAL A 129 -3.82 -7.08 -8.65
C VAL A 129 -5.00 -6.25 -9.15
N GLN A 130 -4.73 -5.03 -9.59
CA GLN A 130 -5.73 -4.20 -10.25
C GLN A 130 -5.07 -3.11 -11.11
N LYS A 131 -5.81 -2.60 -12.10
CA LYS A 131 -5.41 -1.39 -12.83
C LYS A 131 -5.71 -0.16 -11.98
N GLN A 132 -4.83 0.82 -12.05
CA GLN A 132 -5.12 2.11 -11.44
C GLN A 132 -6.19 2.85 -12.25
N ILE A 133 -7.12 3.48 -11.53
CA ILE A 133 -8.18 4.29 -12.14
C ILE A 133 -7.57 5.66 -12.46
N ALA A 134 -7.66 6.08 -13.73
CA ALA A 134 -7.00 7.30 -14.20
C ALA A 134 -7.53 8.60 -13.55
N THR A 135 -8.73 8.57 -12.98
CA THR A 135 -9.38 9.73 -12.36
C THR A 135 -9.96 9.38 -11.00
N ILE A 136 -9.93 10.35 -10.09
CA ILE A 136 -10.56 10.21 -8.77
C ILE A 136 -12.08 10.44 -8.94
N PRO A 137 -12.94 9.48 -8.54
CA PRO A 137 -14.39 9.64 -8.60
C PRO A 137 -14.86 10.83 -7.74
N LYS A 138 -16.02 11.44 -8.06
CA LYS A 138 -16.51 12.60 -7.30
C LYS A 138 -17.11 12.22 -5.95
N GLU A 139 -17.47 10.95 -5.79
CA GLU A 139 -18.17 10.38 -4.65
C GLU A 139 -17.22 10.00 -3.51
N VAL A 140 -15.91 9.92 -3.75
CA VAL A 140 -14.94 9.58 -2.71
C VAL A 140 -14.65 10.78 -1.81
N VAL A 141 -14.35 10.51 -0.55
CA VAL A 141 -13.88 11.53 0.39
C VAL A 141 -12.65 12.20 -0.19
N ASN A 142 -12.69 13.52 -0.32
CA ASN A 142 -11.70 14.30 -1.07
C ASN A 142 -10.41 14.60 -0.30
N LYS A 143 -10.43 14.39 1.02
CA LYS A 143 -9.31 14.72 1.91
C LYS A 143 -9.37 13.92 3.21
N ILE A 144 -8.20 13.58 3.74
CA ILE A 144 -7.98 13.26 5.15
C ILE A 144 -6.92 14.20 5.72
N ILE A 145 -7.09 14.63 6.96
CA ILE A 145 -6.10 15.42 7.70
C ILE A 145 -6.11 15.00 9.16
N VAL A 146 -4.93 14.75 9.72
CA VAL A 146 -4.75 14.40 11.13
C VAL A 146 -3.71 15.32 11.78
N GLU A 147 -3.56 15.19 13.10
CA GLU A 147 -2.51 15.88 13.84
C GLU A 147 -1.12 15.51 13.31
N LYS A 148 -0.25 16.51 13.24
CA LYS A 148 1.12 16.35 12.75
C LYS A 148 1.96 15.71 13.85
N SER A 149 2.78 14.73 13.48
CA SER A 149 3.74 14.07 14.37
C SER A 149 4.93 14.96 14.77
N GLY A 150 5.13 16.08 14.06
CA GLY A 150 6.19 17.04 14.33
C GLY A 150 5.93 18.42 13.73
N SER A 151 6.72 19.40 14.16
CA SER A 151 6.59 20.79 13.72
C SER A 151 7.89 21.40 13.16
N LYS A 152 8.96 20.59 12.97
CA LYS A 152 10.25 21.08 12.46
C LYS A 152 10.10 21.73 11.08
N ARG A 153 9.36 21.07 10.18
CA ARG A 153 8.99 21.58 8.87
C ARG A 153 7.74 20.85 8.39
N ASN A 154 6.84 21.57 7.73
CA ASN A 154 5.70 20.99 7.04
C ASN A 154 5.67 21.51 5.61
N PHE A 155 5.33 20.66 4.67
CA PHE A 155 5.21 21.04 3.26
C PHE A 155 4.20 20.16 2.54
N SER A 156 3.77 20.62 1.36
CA SER A 156 2.92 19.85 0.46
C SER A 156 3.72 19.42 -0.76
N VAL A 157 3.55 18.16 -1.13
CA VAL A 157 4.06 17.57 -2.37
C VAL A 157 2.90 17.32 -3.31
N SER A 158 3.08 17.55 -4.61
CA SER A 158 2.16 17.08 -5.64
C SER A 158 2.74 15.82 -6.28
N GLY A 159 2.05 14.69 -6.13
CA GLY A 159 2.63 13.42 -6.51
C GLY A 159 1.72 12.22 -6.32
N ARG A 160 2.32 11.03 -6.26
CA ARG A 160 1.63 9.74 -6.08
C ARG A 160 2.36 8.87 -5.06
N ILE A 161 1.62 8.05 -4.34
CA ILE A 161 2.16 7.04 -3.42
C ILE A 161 2.47 5.80 -4.26
N LEU A 162 3.71 5.33 -4.15
CA LEU A 162 4.23 4.20 -4.90
C LEU A 162 4.16 2.91 -4.10
N GLN A 163 4.33 2.96 -2.79
CA GLN A 163 4.39 1.78 -1.93
C GLN A 163 3.87 2.11 -0.53
N LEU A 164 3.20 1.14 0.09
CA LEU A 164 2.80 1.18 1.50
C LEU A 164 2.85 -0.23 2.08
N GLU A 165 3.61 -0.42 3.16
CA GLU A 165 3.81 -1.68 3.83
C GLU A 165 3.52 -1.56 5.32
N TYR A 166 2.80 -2.54 5.88
CA TYR A 166 2.68 -2.64 7.33
C TYR A 166 3.90 -3.37 7.91
N GLN A 167 4.68 -2.66 8.73
CA GLN A 167 5.96 -3.18 9.25
C GLN A 167 5.87 -3.71 10.69
N GLY A 168 4.71 -3.58 11.34
CA GLY A 168 4.29 -4.44 12.46
C GLY A 168 5.21 -4.54 13.67
N THR A 169 5.99 -3.51 14.00
CA THR A 169 6.65 -3.43 15.32
C THR A 169 5.70 -2.82 16.36
N LEU A 170 6.07 -2.81 17.65
CA LEU A 170 5.26 -2.48 18.84
C LEU A 170 4.31 -1.26 18.74
N ILE A 171 4.54 -0.37 17.79
CA ILE A 171 3.64 0.70 17.38
C ILE A 171 3.38 0.45 15.90
N GLY A 172 2.14 0.08 15.55
CA GLY A 172 1.73 -0.23 14.17
C GLY A 172 2.10 0.91 13.23
N THR A 173 3.19 0.74 12.50
CA THR A 173 3.76 1.74 11.60
C THR A 173 3.68 1.22 10.19
N TYR A 174 3.18 2.07 9.31
CA TYR A 174 3.22 1.84 7.88
C TYR A 174 4.39 2.62 7.30
N GLU A 175 5.14 1.98 6.42
CA GLU A 175 6.28 2.56 5.75
C GLU A 175 6.00 2.55 4.26
N GLY A 176 6.34 3.63 3.58
CA GLY A 176 6.01 3.76 2.17
C GLY A 176 6.95 4.66 1.40
N LEU A 177 6.69 4.72 0.09
CA LEU A 177 7.40 5.57 -0.86
C LEU A 177 6.40 6.47 -1.58
N TYR A 178 6.72 7.75 -1.76
CA TYR A 178 5.99 8.64 -2.65
C TYR A 178 6.91 9.22 -3.72
N LEU A 179 6.36 9.44 -4.91
CA LEU A 179 6.97 10.19 -5.99
C LEU A 179 6.54 11.66 -5.87
N ASP A 180 7.50 12.55 -5.63
CA ASP A 180 7.34 13.98 -5.90
C ASP A 180 7.45 14.18 -7.41
N GLU A 181 6.32 14.41 -8.08
CA GLU A 181 6.30 14.58 -9.53
C GLU A 181 6.82 15.94 -9.99
N VAL A 182 6.84 16.94 -9.11
CA VAL A 182 7.38 18.27 -9.44
C VAL A 182 8.90 18.22 -9.49
N ARG A 183 9.50 17.51 -8.54
CA ARG A 183 10.96 17.38 -8.41
C ARG A 183 11.52 16.14 -9.10
N GLY A 184 10.67 15.18 -9.46
CA GLY A 184 11.08 13.88 -10.01
C GLY A 184 11.89 13.07 -8.99
N LYS A 185 11.49 13.09 -7.71
CA LYS A 185 12.23 12.47 -6.60
C LYS A 185 11.35 11.47 -5.85
N VAL A 186 11.94 10.39 -5.33
CA VAL A 186 11.21 9.35 -4.58
C VAL A 186 11.64 9.36 -3.12
N HIS A 187 10.69 9.65 -2.23
CA HIS A 187 10.96 9.82 -0.81
C HIS A 187 10.29 8.73 0.01
N SER A 188 10.96 8.29 1.08
CA SER A 188 10.34 7.47 2.10
C SER A 188 9.45 8.29 3.02
N PHE A 189 8.37 7.68 3.50
CA PHE A 189 7.52 8.25 4.53
C PHE A 189 7.04 7.16 5.49
N SER A 190 6.60 7.58 6.66
CA SER A 190 5.95 6.73 7.65
C SER A 190 4.53 7.23 7.95
N ILE A 191 3.66 6.32 8.40
CA ILE A 191 2.32 6.64 8.91
C ILE A 191 2.13 5.88 10.22
N THR A 192 1.78 6.60 11.27
CA THR A 192 1.45 6.06 12.60
C THR A 192 -0.06 6.08 12.87
N ASN A 193 -0.84 6.79 12.05
CA ASN A 193 -2.29 6.87 12.15
C ASN A 193 -2.95 5.89 11.17
N GLU A 194 -3.70 4.92 11.71
CA GLU A 194 -4.38 3.88 10.93
C GLU A 194 -5.39 4.44 9.91
N GLU A 195 -6.13 5.49 10.25
CA GLU A 195 -7.11 6.11 9.34
C GLU A 195 -6.42 6.71 8.11
N VAL A 196 -5.26 7.36 8.32
CA VAL A 196 -4.42 7.87 7.23
C VAL A 196 -3.86 6.73 6.38
N ALA A 197 -3.40 5.64 6.99
CA ALA A 197 -2.88 4.49 6.25
C ALA A 197 -3.96 3.86 5.35
N GLN A 198 -5.18 3.69 5.88
CA GLN A 198 -6.33 3.19 5.11
C GLN A 198 -6.73 4.14 3.99
N PHE A 199 -6.71 5.45 4.24
CA PHE A 199 -6.98 6.44 3.21
C PHE A 199 -5.92 6.43 2.11
N VAL A 200 -4.63 6.31 2.47
CA VAL A 200 -3.51 6.21 1.54
C VAL A 200 -3.63 4.95 0.68
N TRP A 201 -3.94 3.80 1.28
CA TRP A 201 -4.19 2.57 0.50
C TRP A 201 -5.32 2.78 -0.52
N ASN A 202 -6.46 3.32 -0.11
CA ASN A 202 -7.54 3.62 -1.06
C ASN A 202 -7.12 4.64 -2.14
N THR A 203 -6.25 5.58 -1.78
CA THR A 203 -5.71 6.56 -2.72
C THR A 203 -4.82 5.91 -3.79
N MET A 204 -4.01 4.90 -3.43
CA MET A 204 -3.12 4.20 -4.38
C MET A 204 -3.87 3.50 -5.54
N LYS A 205 -5.18 3.30 -5.40
CA LYS A 205 -6.05 2.79 -6.48
C LYS A 205 -6.18 3.79 -7.63
N PHE A 206 -5.88 5.07 -7.42
CA PHE A 206 -5.94 6.11 -8.43
C PHE A 206 -4.56 6.36 -9.04
N GLY A 207 -4.49 6.37 -10.37
CA GLY A 207 -3.27 6.56 -11.15
C GLY A 207 -2.93 8.03 -11.43
N THR A 208 -3.64 8.97 -10.79
CA THR A 208 -3.43 10.42 -10.95
C THR A 208 -2.71 11.00 -9.75
N LYS A 209 -2.04 12.12 -9.95
CA LYS A 209 -1.42 12.90 -8.88
C LYS A 209 -2.44 13.56 -7.96
N TYR A 210 -2.03 13.74 -6.71
CA TYR A 210 -2.76 14.42 -5.64
C TYR A 210 -1.76 15.13 -4.73
N TYR A 211 -2.25 15.86 -3.74
CA TYR A 211 -1.42 16.56 -2.78
C TYR A 211 -1.21 15.74 -1.52
N ILE A 212 0.05 15.65 -1.10
CA ILE A 212 0.50 14.89 0.06
C ILE A 212 1.07 15.90 1.07
N GLY A 213 0.50 15.96 2.26
CA GLY A 213 1.01 16.76 3.37
C GLY A 213 2.03 15.98 4.17
N ILE A 214 3.25 16.51 4.22
CA ILE A 214 4.38 15.90 4.91
C ILE A 214 4.77 16.74 6.11
N SER A 215 4.88 16.10 7.27
CA SER A 215 5.49 16.67 8.48
C SER A 215 6.83 16.00 8.76
N VAL A 216 7.84 16.80 9.09
CA VAL A 216 9.16 16.31 9.50
C VAL A 216 9.21 16.30 11.02
N ALA A 217 9.42 15.12 11.62
CA ALA A 217 9.54 15.04 13.07
C ALA A 217 10.96 15.31 13.58
N PHE A 218 11.06 15.68 14.86
CA PHE A 218 12.31 16.13 15.48
C PHE A 218 13.30 14.98 15.75
N ALA A 219 12.79 13.76 15.94
CA ALA A 219 13.58 12.56 16.17
C ALA A 219 12.98 11.37 15.42
N THR A 220 13.83 10.58 14.78
CA THR A 220 13.50 9.26 14.24
C THR A 220 13.51 8.29 15.42
N GLY A 221 12.34 8.06 16.03
CA GLY A 221 12.18 7.05 17.08
C GLY A 221 12.13 5.65 16.47
N TRP A 222 10.93 5.05 16.50
CA TRP A 222 10.67 3.67 16.07
C TRP A 222 10.33 3.51 14.57
N ARG A 223 10.42 4.60 13.80
CA ARG A 223 10.00 4.70 12.38
C ARG A 223 11.20 4.69 11.44
N LYS A 224 11.03 4.25 10.20
CA LYS A 224 12.12 4.22 9.20
C LYS A 224 12.34 5.55 8.50
N SER A 225 11.34 6.45 8.50
CA SER A 225 11.44 7.77 7.89
C SER A 225 11.29 8.90 8.90
N ASP A 226 11.95 10.02 8.62
CA ASP A 226 11.71 11.28 9.33
C ASP A 226 10.46 12.03 8.85
N TYR A 227 9.95 11.64 7.69
CA TYR A 227 8.81 12.23 7.02
C TYR A 227 7.55 11.44 7.34
N ASP A 228 6.55 12.10 7.91
CA ASP A 228 5.24 11.50 8.16
C ASP A 228 4.17 12.12 7.28
N VAL A 229 3.29 11.28 6.73
CA VAL A 229 2.11 11.75 6.00
C VAL A 229 1.02 12.08 7.02
N PHE A 230 0.57 13.34 7.04
CA PHE A 230 -0.53 13.80 7.90
C PHE A 230 -1.77 14.22 7.11
N GLU A 231 -1.65 14.41 5.79
CA GLU A 231 -2.75 14.84 4.93
C GLU A 231 -2.62 14.22 3.54
N ILE A 232 -3.75 13.77 2.99
CA ILE A 232 -3.93 13.53 1.55
C ILE A 232 -5.09 14.40 1.10
N ASN A 233 -4.89 15.18 0.04
CA ASN A 233 -5.89 16.10 -0.48
C ASN A 233 -5.91 16.04 -2.01
N TYR A 234 -7.08 15.76 -2.59
CA TYR A 234 -7.21 15.60 -4.03
C TYR A 234 -7.36 16.92 -4.79
N ASN A 235 -7.76 17.99 -4.10
CA ASN A 235 -8.20 19.23 -4.74
C ASN A 235 -7.23 20.40 -4.56
N ALA A 236 -6.42 20.38 -3.49
CA ALA A 236 -5.54 21.50 -3.17
C ALA A 236 -4.31 21.09 -2.37
N SER A 237 -3.28 21.95 -2.41
CA SER A 237 -2.06 21.78 -1.62
C SER A 237 -2.35 21.60 -0.13
N ALA A 238 -1.66 20.62 0.45
CA ALA A 238 -1.76 20.26 1.86
C ALA A 238 -1.23 21.38 2.77
N GLY A 239 -1.80 21.50 3.96
CA GLY A 239 -1.50 22.60 4.89
C GLY A 239 -1.98 23.98 4.42
N GLY A 240 -2.71 24.07 3.30
CA GLY A 240 -3.43 25.27 2.93
C GLY A 240 -4.45 25.65 4.01
N VAL A 241 -4.49 26.94 4.39
CA VAL A 241 -5.57 27.46 5.23
C VAL A 241 -6.85 27.41 4.40
N TYR A 242 -7.74 26.49 4.73
CA TYR A 242 -9.11 26.53 4.24
C TYR A 242 -10.01 26.96 5.40
N ASN A 243 -10.66 28.11 5.22
CA ASN A 243 -11.70 28.60 6.12
C ASN A 243 -12.68 27.46 6.39
N THR A 244 -12.91 27.21 7.67
CA THR A 244 -13.92 26.31 8.21
C THR A 244 -15.32 26.84 7.93
N ASP A 245 -15.71 26.94 6.67
CA ASP A 245 -17.11 27.10 6.25
C ASP A 245 -17.66 25.74 5.83
N SER A 246 -17.69 24.82 6.79
CA SER A 246 -18.60 23.68 6.77
C SER A 246 -19.04 23.35 8.18
N LYS A 247 -19.64 24.34 8.86
CA LYS A 247 -20.76 24.09 9.75
C LYS A 247 -22.03 24.19 8.92
N LYS A 248 -22.65 23.05 8.64
CA LYS A 248 -24.11 22.93 8.52
C LYS A 248 -24.53 21.66 9.22
#